data_AF-A0A1T4VCB0-F1
#
_entry.id   AF-A0A1T4VCB0-F1
#
_cell.length_a   1.000
_cell.length_b   1.000
_cell.length_c   1.000
_cell.angle_alpha   90.00
_cell.angle_beta   90.00
_cell.angle_gamma   90.00
#
_symmetry.space_group_name_H-M   'P 1'
#
loop_
_entity.id
_entity.type
_entity.pdbx_description
1 polymer ?
#
loop_
_entity_poly.entity_id
_entity_poly.type
_entity_poly.pdbx_seq_one_letter_code
_entity_poly.pdbx_strand_id
1 'polypeptide(L)' 'MDKEDLFKPYIQDDLALLPPCIGDFISPSDPVRLVSTIVDKLDISNILKDYKGGGTTSYH' A
#
# COMPACT_ATOMS: atom_id res chain seq x y z
N MET A 1 -24.05 6.12 -18.12
CA MET A 1 -22.69 6.65 -18.35
C MET A 1 -21.77 5.48 -18.10
N ASP A 2 -21.50 4.77 -19.19
CA ASP A 2 -20.81 3.49 -19.19
C ASP A 2 -19.37 3.71 -18.69
N LYS A 3 -18.98 2.94 -17.68
CA LYS A 3 -17.62 2.97 -17.15
C LYS A 3 -16.76 2.21 -18.15
N GLU A 4 -16.03 2.93 -19.00
CA GLU A 4 -15.01 2.30 -19.82
C GLU A 4 -13.93 1.68 -18.92
N ASP A 5 -13.65 0.41 -19.14
CA ASP A 5 -12.58 -0.30 -18.46
C ASP A 5 -11.24 0.14 -19.05
N LEU A 6 -10.65 1.16 -18.43
CA LEU A 6 -9.27 1.58 -18.67
C LEU A 6 -8.33 0.49 -18.13
N PHE A 7 -7.91 -0.42 -19.01
CA PHE A 7 -6.87 -1.40 -18.70
C PHE A 7 -5.49 -0.73 -18.68
N LYS A 8 -4.62 -1.19 -17.78
CA LYS A 8 -3.21 -0.77 -17.78
C LYS A 8 -2.51 -1.32 -19.04
N PRO A 9 -1.61 -0.56 -19.68
CA PRO A 9 -0.87 -1.03 -20.84
C PRO A 9 0.01 -2.24 -20.46
N TYR A 10 -0.06 -3.30 -21.26
CA TYR A 10 0.82 -4.46 -21.14
C TYR A 10 2.08 -4.20 -21.96
N ILE A 11 3.21 -4.02 -21.28
CA ILE A 11 4.51 -3.77 -21.92
C ILE A 11 5.30 -5.07 -21.87
N GLN A 12 5.53 -5.67 -23.04
CA GLN A 12 6.42 -6.82 -23.19
C GLN A 12 7.87 -6.33 -23.10
N ASP A 13 8.74 -7.10 -22.45
CA ASP A 13 10.17 -6.77 -22.19
C ASP A 13 10.42 -5.65 -21.17
N ASP A 14 9.52 -5.46 -20.20
CA ASP A 14 9.74 -4.50 -19.12
C ASP A 14 10.98 -4.87 -18.29
N LEU A 15 11.80 -3.86 -17.98
CA LEU A 15 13.12 -4.04 -17.37
C LEU A 15 13.04 -4.58 -15.93
N ALA A 16 11.90 -4.36 -15.26
CA ALA A 16 11.67 -4.77 -13.89
C ALA A 16 10.21 -5.19 -13.67
N LEU A 17 10.01 -6.38 -13.08
CA LEU A 17 8.68 -6.88 -12.72
C LEU A 17 8.00 -6.03 -11.63
N LEU A 18 8.79 -5.43 -10.74
CA LEU A 18 8.34 -4.57 -9.65
C LEU A 18 9.17 -3.29 -9.63
N PRO A 19 8.57 -2.16 -9.22
CA PRO A 19 9.32 -0.93 -9.03
C PRO A 19 10.30 -1.10 -7.85
N PRO A 20 11.42 -0.36 -7.84
CA PRO A 20 12.37 -0.38 -6.73
C PRO A 20 11.71 0.07 -5.42
N CYS A 21 10.72 0.98 -5.48
CA CYS A 21 9.81 1.29 -4.39
C CYS A 21 8.35 1.05 -4.80
N ILE A 22 7.55 0.41 -3.94
CA ILE A 22 6.16 0.01 -4.27
C ILE A 22 5.26 1.18 -4.71
N GLY A 23 5.59 2.40 -4.28
CA GLY A 23 4.86 3.62 -4.60
C GLY A 23 5.21 4.26 -5.93
N ASP A 24 6.27 3.83 -6.63
CA ASP A 24 6.76 4.53 -7.84
C ASP A 24 5.78 4.39 -9.01
N PHE A 25 5.04 3.27 -9.07
CA PHE A 25 4.01 3.03 -10.09
C PHE A 25 2.61 3.52 -9.67
N ILE A 26 2.50 4.21 -8.53
CA ILE A 26 1.23 4.72 -8.00
C ILE A 26 1.23 6.24 -8.13
N SER A 27 0.34 6.80 -8.96
CA SER A 27 0.23 8.24 -9.13
C SER A 27 -0.16 8.93 -7.81
N PRO A 28 0.24 10.19 -7.56
CA PRO A 28 -0.24 10.98 -6.42
C PRO A 28 -1.77 11.07 -6.33
N SER A 29 -2.47 11.00 -7.47
CA SER A 29 -3.93 11.08 -7.55
C SER A 29 -4.65 9.75 -7.32
N ASP A 30 -3.92 8.64 -7.22
CA ASP A 30 -4.55 7.32 -7.15
C ASP A 30 -5.24 7.09 -5.80
N PRO A 31 -6.46 6.53 -5.79
CA PRO A 31 -7.25 6.33 -4.57
C PRO A 31 -6.55 5.40 -3.56
N VAL A 32 -5.65 4.52 -4.00
CA VAL A 32 -4.87 3.65 -3.10
C VAL A 32 -4.00 4.44 -2.12
N ARG A 33 -3.54 5.65 -2.48
CA ARG A 33 -2.81 6.53 -1.55
C ARG A 33 -3.70 7.09 -0.45
N LEU A 34 -4.97 7.36 -0.77
CA LEU A 34 -5.97 7.76 0.23
C LEU A 34 -6.21 6.63 1.23
N VAL A 35 -6.35 5.39 0.74
CA VAL A 35 -6.50 4.21 1.62
C VAL A 35 -5.28 4.07 2.53
N SER A 36 -4.06 4.16 2.00
CA SER A 36 -2.83 4.14 2.82
C SER A 36 -2.86 5.23 3.90
N THR A 37 -3.20 6.46 3.52
CA THR A 37 -3.28 7.59 4.46
C THR A 37 -4.32 7.38 5.55
N ILE A 38 -5.43 6.71 5.25
CA ILE A 38 -6.46 6.36 6.25
C ILE A 38 -5.90 5.32 7.21
N VAL A 39 -5.27 4.27 6.69
CA VAL A 39 -4.64 3.20 7.49
C VAL A 39 -3.60 3.78 8.45
N ASP A 40 -2.75 4.69 7.97
CA ASP A 40 -1.71 5.35 8.76
C ASP A 40 -2.30 6.21 9.91
N LYS A 41 -3.55 6.63 9.79
CA LYS A 41 -4.27 7.44 10.79
C LYS A 41 -5.19 6.61 11.70
N LEU A 42 -5.27 5.29 11.50
CA LEU A 42 -6.09 4.44 12.36
C LEU A 42 -5.52 4.43 13.78
N ASP A 43 -6.37 4.76 14.75
CA ASP A 43 -6.03 4.55 16.16
C ASP A 43 -6.11 3.06 16.49
N ILE A 44 -4.93 2.42 16.55
CA ILE A 44 -4.78 1.00 16.90
C ILE A 44 -4.45 0.79 18.39
N SER A 45 -4.58 1.82 19.24
CA SER A 45 -4.21 1.75 20.66
C SER A 45 -4.90 0.61 21.40
N ASN A 46 -6.16 0.30 21.05
CA ASN A 46 -6.89 -0.81 21.67
C ASN A 46 -6.30 -2.17 21.30
N ILE A 47 -5.88 -2.35 20.03
CA ILE A 47 -5.22 -3.58 19.57
C ILE A 47 -3.88 -3.76 20.29
N LEU A 48 -3.13 -2.67 20.47
CA LEU A 48 -1.85 -2.69 21.18
C LEU A 48 -2.02 -3.02 22.67
N LYS A 49 -3.10 -2.56 23.32
CA LYS A 49 -3.40 -2.89 24.73
C LYS A 49 -3.69 -4.38 24.93
N ASP A 50 -4.42 -4.98 23.98
CA ASP A 50 -4.79 -6.40 24.02
C ASP A 50 -3.64 -7.31 23.56
N TYR A 51 -2.61 -6.74 22.92
CA TYR A 51 -1.44 -7.47 22.48
C TYR A 51 -0.63 -7.96 23.69
N LYS A 52 -0.66 -9.29 23.93
CA LYS A 52 0.16 -9.91 24.97
C LYS A 52 1.65 -9.77 24.62
N GLY A 53 2.36 -8.91 25.36
CA GLY A 53 3.82 -8.82 25.28
C GLY A 53 4.50 -10.13 25.68
N GLY A 54 5.72 -10.36 25.17
CA GLY A 54 6.50 -11.58 25.44
C GLY A 54 7.44 -12.04 24.31
N GLY A 55 7.45 -11.34 23.17
CA GLY A 55 8.36 -11.61 22.05
C GLY A 55 9.68 -10.81 22.09
N THR A 56 10.57 -11.08 21.14
CA THR A 56 11.86 -10.38 20.96
C THR A 56 11.68 -8.96 20.42
N THR A 57 12.64 -8.08 20.66
CA THR A 57 12.63 -6.68 20.19
C THR A 57 12.52 -6.59 18.66
N SER A 58 11.84 -5.56 18.18
CA SER A 58 11.69 -5.28 16.74
C SER A 58 13.03 -5.02 16.06
N TYR A 59 13.17 -5.44 14.79
CA TYR A 59 14.28 -5.06 13.92
C TYR A 59 14.15 -3.60 13.47
N HIS A 60 15.29 -2.94 13.25
CA HIS A 60 15.42 -1.53 12.83
C HIS A 60 15.52 -1.44 11.31
#